data_AF-A0A3M1B714-F1
#
_entry.id   AF-A0A3M1B714-F1
#
_cell.length_a   1.000
_cell.length_b   1.000
_cell.length_c   1.000
_cell.angle_alpha   90.00
_cell.angle_beta   90.00
_cell.angle_gamma   90.00
#
_symmetry.space_group_name_H-M   'P 1'
#
loop_
_entity.id
_entity.type
_entity.pdbx_description
1 polymer ?
#
loop_
_entity_poly.entity_id
_entity_poly.type
_entity_poly.pdbx_seq_one_letter_code
_entity_poly.pdbx_strand_id
1 'polypeptide(L)'
;MPYRNTAAFRINSIMGLLVMVGFFIALFYLMRGIFIILTWVAPVLLIAAFIIRKSVVINYGKWLLSTLKSNPLMGILAILLTGLGYMVVFPYLFLKALFVKKVDDLQQEHIRQTQGDLVDFEELDS
;
A
#
# COMPACT_ATOMS: atom_id res chain seq x y z
N MET A 1 -56.68 -14.49 -2.32
CA MET A 1 -55.22 -14.77 -2.27
C MET A 1 -54.57 -14.01 -3.42
N PRO A 2 -53.61 -13.08 -3.20
CA PRO A 2 -53.02 -12.31 -4.29
C PRO A 2 -51.94 -13.13 -5.02
N TYR A 3 -51.98 -13.12 -6.35
CA TYR A 3 -51.03 -13.80 -7.24
C TYR A 3 -49.69 -13.05 -7.18
N ARG A 4 -48.71 -13.59 -6.44
CA ARG A 4 -47.36 -13.02 -6.36
C ARG A 4 -46.63 -13.31 -7.66
N ASN A 5 -46.56 -12.32 -8.56
CA ASN A 5 -45.72 -12.37 -9.76
C ASN A 5 -44.24 -12.43 -9.34
N THR A 6 -43.71 -13.63 -9.15
CA THR A 6 -42.26 -13.87 -9.16
C THR A 6 -41.78 -13.70 -10.59
N ALA A 7 -41.15 -12.56 -10.90
CA ALA A 7 -40.34 -12.41 -12.09
C ALA A 7 -39.19 -13.43 -12.01
N ALA A 8 -39.39 -14.61 -12.60
CA ALA A 8 -38.35 -15.60 -12.74
C ALA A 8 -37.34 -15.08 -13.76
N PHE A 9 -36.24 -14.50 -13.28
CA PHE A 9 -35.15 -14.03 -14.13
C PHE A 9 -34.44 -15.26 -14.74
N ARG A 10 -34.92 -15.72 -15.90
CA ARG A 10 -34.26 -16.75 -16.70
C ARG A 10 -33.07 -16.10 -17.40
N ILE A 11 -31.89 -16.18 -16.77
CA ILE A 11 -30.64 -15.80 -17.41
C ILE A 11 -30.34 -16.86 -18.47
N ASN A 12 -30.58 -16.54 -19.73
CA ASN A 12 -29.99 -17.33 -20.81
C ASN A 12 -28.46 -17.24 -20.70
N SER A 13 -27.74 -18.34 -20.94
CA SER A 13 -26.27 -18.39 -20.77
C SER A 13 -25.53 -17.26 -21.50
N ILE A 14 -26.07 -16.82 -22.65
CA ILE A 14 -25.59 -15.67 -23.43
C ILE A 14 -25.80 -14.34 -22.69
N MET A 15 -26.97 -14.14 -22.07
CA MET A 15 -27.25 -12.94 -21.25
C MET A 15 -26.32 -12.88 -20.03
N GLY A 16 -26.05 -14.02 -19.39
CA GLY A 16 -25.11 -14.11 -18.28
C GLY A 16 -23.68 -13.73 -18.68
N LEU A 17 -23.24 -14.19 -19.85
CA LEU A 17 -21.92 -13.85 -20.41
C LEU A 17 -21.82 -12.34 -20.72
N LEU A 18 -22.87 -11.75 -21.32
CA LEU A 18 -22.91 -10.30 -21.59
C LEU A 18 -22.86 -9.47 -20.30
N VAL A 19 -23.57 -9.88 -19.25
CA VAL A 19 -23.52 -9.22 -17.94
C VAL A 19 -22.12 -9.34 -17.31
N MET A 20 -21.49 -10.51 -17.40
CA MET A 20 -20.11 -10.71 -16.93
C MET A 20 -19.13 -9.80 -17.66
N VAL A 21 -19.19 -9.73 -18.99
CA VAL A 21 -18.34 -8.84 -19.80
C VAL A 21 -18.59 -7.38 -19.42
N GLY A 22 -19.85 -6.98 -19.29
CA GLY A 22 -20.21 -5.62 -18.84
C GLY A 22 -19.64 -5.29 -17.45
N PHE A 23 -19.67 -6.25 -16.52
CA PHE A 23 -19.07 -6.10 -15.19
C PHE A 23 -17.54 -5.89 -15.27
N PHE A 24 -16.83 -6.70 -16.06
CA PHE A 24 -15.37 -6.51 -16.23
C PHE A 24 -15.03 -5.20 -16.93
N ILE A 25 -15.84 -4.74 -17.89
CA ILE A 25 -15.67 -3.43 -18.52
C ILE A 25 -15.84 -2.33 -17.47
N ALA A 26 -16.89 -2.38 -16.65
CA ALA A 26 -17.11 -1.41 -15.59
C ALA A 26 -15.96 -1.41 -14.57
N LEU A 27 -15.51 -2.61 -14.15
CA LEU A 27 -14.37 -2.77 -13.25
C LEU A 27 -13.07 -2.22 -13.84
N PHE A 28 -12.84 -2.42 -15.15
CA PHE A 28 -11.70 -1.88 -15.87
C PHE A 28 -11.70 -0.35 -15.84
N TYR A 29 -12.84 0.30 -16.08
CA TYR A 29 -12.94 1.76 -16.00
C TYR A 29 -12.75 2.28 -14.57
N LEU A 30 -13.26 1.58 -13.56
CA LEU A 30 -13.02 1.93 -12.15
C LEU A 30 -11.52 1.85 -11.80
N MET A 31 -10.87 0.74 -12.14
CA MET A 31 -9.44 0.56 -11.94
C MET A 31 -8.64 1.64 -12.68
N ARG A 32 -8.97 1.91 -13.93
CA ARG A 32 -8.34 2.98 -14.72
C ARG A 32 -8.46 4.34 -14.03
N GLY A 33 -9.63 4.67 -13.49
CA GLY A 33 -9.84 5.91 -12.73
C GLY A 33 -8.92 6.02 -11.52
N ILE A 34 -8.82 4.93 -10.74
CA ILE A 34 -7.92 4.87 -9.58
C ILE A 34 -6.47 5.06 -10.01
N PHE A 35 -6.02 4.36 -11.05
CA PHE A 35 -4.63 4.49 -11.53
C PHE A 35 -4.32 5.89 -12.07
N ILE A 36 -5.26 6.57 -12.72
CA ILE A 36 -5.08 7.96 -13.15
C ILE A 36 -4.83 8.86 -11.95
N ILE A 37 -5.69 8.80 -10.93
CA ILE A 37 -5.52 9.60 -9.71
C ILE A 37 -4.19 9.25 -9.04
N LEU A 38 -3.89 7.95 -8.94
CA LEU A 38 -2.70 7.45 -8.27
C LEU A 38 -1.42 7.89 -8.98
N THR A 39 -1.40 7.98 -10.31
CA THR A 39 -0.29 8.54 -11.09
C THR A 39 0.00 10.00 -10.70
N TRP A 40 -1.03 10.83 -10.51
CA TRP A 40 -0.85 12.22 -10.11
C TRP A 40 -0.40 12.36 -8.66
N VAL A 41 -0.90 11.52 -7.75
CA VAL A 41 -0.59 11.57 -6.32
C VAL A 41 0.73 10.85 -6.00
N ALA A 42 1.14 9.85 -6.79
CA ALA A 42 2.36 9.07 -6.59
C ALA A 42 3.63 9.90 -6.31
N PRO A 43 4.00 10.93 -7.10
CA PRO A 43 5.18 11.74 -6.79
C PRO A 43 5.07 12.43 -5.43
N VAL A 44 3.87 12.90 -5.06
CA VAL A 44 3.61 13.49 -3.74
C VAL A 44 3.76 12.44 -2.63
N LEU A 45 3.26 11.21 -2.84
CA LEU A 45 3.40 10.11 -1.89
C LEU A 45 4.85 9.71 -1.66
N LEU A 46 5.67 9.71 -2.72
CA LEU A 46 7.09 9.42 -2.60
C LEU A 46 7.80 10.48 -1.73
N ILE A 47 7.52 11.77 -1.96
CA ILE A 47 8.06 12.87 -1.16
C ILE A 47 7.57 12.74 0.30
N ALA A 48 6.28 12.47 0.50
CA ALA A 48 5.73 12.27 1.84
C ALA A 48 6.37 11.08 2.56
N ALA A 49 6.60 9.96 1.87
CA ALA A 49 7.30 8.80 2.42
C ALA A 49 8.74 9.16 2.86
N PHE A 50 9.42 9.99 2.07
CA PHE A 50 10.76 10.46 2.38
C PHE A 50 10.78 11.36 3.63
N ILE A 51 9.80 12.26 3.77
CA ILE A 51 9.65 13.14 4.95
C ILE A 51 9.32 12.32 6.20
N ILE A 52 8.38 11.37 6.12
CA ILE A 52 7.94 10.55 7.26
C ILE A 52 9.07 9.66 7.74
N ARG A 53 9.69 8.92 6.82
CA ARG A 53 10.78 7.99 7.15
C ARG A 53 11.71 7.79 5.96
N LYS A 54 12.72 8.66 5.87
CA LYS A 54 13.77 8.61 4.83
C LYS A 54 14.42 7.22 4.67
N SER A 55 14.56 6.46 5.76
CA SER A 55 15.20 5.14 5.71
C SER A 55 14.42 4.15 4.83
N VAL A 56 13.10 4.25 4.74
CA VAL A 56 12.30 3.35 3.90
C VAL A 56 12.62 3.56 2.41
N VAL A 57 12.64 4.82 1.98
CA VAL A 57 12.94 5.18 0.58
C VAL A 57 14.40 4.88 0.24
N ILE A 58 15.33 5.26 1.12
CA ILE A 58 16.77 5.03 0.90
C ILE A 58 17.09 3.54 0.90
N ASN A 59 16.53 2.74 1.81
CA ASN A 59 16.78 1.30 1.86
C ASN A 59 16.20 0.60 0.63
N TYR A 60 15.06 1.06 0.11
CA TYR A 60 14.52 0.56 -1.14
C TYR A 60 15.44 0.86 -2.34
N GLY A 61 15.94 2.10 -2.45
CA GLY A 61 16.92 2.45 -3.49
C GLY A 61 18.24 1.67 -3.36
N LYS A 62 18.74 1.47 -2.13
CA LYS A 62 19.91 0.62 -1.87
C LYS A 62 19.67 -0.83 -2.27
N TRP A 63 18.50 -1.38 -1.98
CA TRP A 63 18.12 -2.72 -2.41
C TRP A 63 18.16 -2.81 -3.94
N LEU A 64 17.60 -1.83 -4.65
CA LEU A 64 17.60 -1.79 -6.12
C LEU A 64 19.03 -1.81 -6.70
N LEU A 65 19.92 -0.96 -6.15
CA LEU A 65 21.33 -0.91 -6.55
C LEU A 65 22.10 -2.18 -6.18
N SER A 66 21.80 -2.77 -5.02
CA SER A 66 22.40 -4.03 -4.59
C SER A 66 21.99 -5.17 -5.51
N THR A 67 20.71 -5.26 -5.85
CA THR A 67 20.18 -6.28 -6.78
C THR A 67 20.81 -6.11 -8.16
N LEU A 68 20.98 -4.89 -8.64
CA LEU A 68 21.67 -4.61 -9.91
C LEU A 68 23.13 -5.07 -9.89
N LYS A 69 23.85 -4.90 -8.78
CA LYS A 69 25.23 -5.35 -8.64
C LYS A 69 25.35 -6.87 -8.49
N SER A 70 24.46 -7.50 -7.75
CA SER A 70 24.51 -8.95 -7.49
C SER A 70 23.96 -9.78 -8.65
N ASN A 71 22.91 -9.29 -9.31
CA ASN A 71 22.29 -9.94 -10.46
C ASN A 71 21.80 -8.84 -11.44
N PRO A 72 22.62 -8.48 -12.43
CA PRO A 72 22.31 -7.39 -13.36
C PRO A 72 20.96 -7.56 -14.07
N LEU A 73 20.63 -8.78 -14.50
CA LEU A 73 19.36 -9.06 -15.17
C LEU A 73 18.18 -8.76 -14.24
N MET A 74 18.23 -9.26 -13.01
CA MET A 74 17.16 -9.04 -12.03
C MET A 74 17.07 -7.57 -11.61
N GLY A 75 18.20 -6.88 -11.48
CA GLY A 75 18.22 -5.45 -11.14
C GLY A 75 17.62 -4.58 -12.23
N ILE A 76 17.95 -4.83 -13.50
CA ILE A 76 17.35 -4.12 -14.64
C ILE A 76 15.83 -4.34 -14.65
N LEU A 77 15.38 -5.58 -14.49
CA LEU A 77 13.95 -5.89 -14.39
C LEU A 77 13.29 -5.15 -13.22
N ALA A 78 13.92 -5.12 -12.05
CA ALA A 78 13.39 -4.42 -10.87
C ALA A 78 13.29 -2.91 -11.10
N ILE A 79 14.29 -2.29 -11.73
CA ILE A 79 14.27 -0.86 -12.07
C ILE A 79 13.15 -0.56 -13.08
N LEU A 80 13.01 -1.38 -14.13
CA LEU A 80 11.95 -1.22 -15.13
C LEU A 80 10.56 -1.39 -14.50
N LEU A 81 10.37 -2.42 -13.67
CA LEU A 81 9.12 -2.65 -12.93
C LEU A 81 8.83 -1.50 -11.97
N THR A 82 9.85 -0.87 -11.38
CA THR A 82 9.66 0.30 -10.52
C THR A 82 9.27 1.53 -11.33
N GLY A 83 9.91 1.74 -12.49
CA GLY A 83 9.62 2.86 -13.39
C GLY A 83 8.23 2.78 -14.02
N LEU A 84 7.78 1.59 -14.42
CA LEU A 84 6.44 1.37 -14.97
C LEU A 84 5.38 1.20 -13.88
N GLY A 85 5.74 0.55 -12.78
CA GLY A 85 4.89 0.28 -11.63
C GLY A 85 4.95 1.34 -10.54
N TYR A 86 5.49 2.54 -10.81
CA TYR A 86 5.66 3.61 -9.82
C TYR A 86 4.34 3.97 -9.13
N MET A 87 3.23 3.90 -9.87
CA MET A 87 1.87 4.11 -9.36
C MET A 87 1.51 3.15 -8.23
N VAL A 88 2.09 1.95 -8.17
CA VAL A 88 1.89 0.99 -7.08
C VAL A 88 3.02 1.07 -6.05
N VAL A 89 4.26 1.20 -6.51
CA VAL A 89 5.45 1.18 -5.63
C VAL A 89 5.49 2.39 -4.71
N PHE A 90 5.18 3.60 -5.18
CA PHE A 90 5.29 4.81 -4.34
C PHE A 90 4.25 4.85 -3.22
N PRO A 91 2.95 4.56 -3.45
CA PRO A 91 1.99 4.38 -2.37
C PRO A 91 2.38 3.27 -1.40
N TYR A 92 2.93 2.16 -1.89
CA TYR A 92 3.43 1.08 -1.04
C TYR A 92 4.56 1.57 -0.11
N LEU A 93 5.54 2.32 -0.63
CA LEU A 93 6.61 2.89 0.18
C LEU A 93 6.09 3.88 1.21
N PHE A 94 5.09 4.69 0.85
CA PHE A 94 4.42 5.61 1.76
C PHE A 94 3.70 4.89 2.90
N LEU A 95 2.89 3.87 2.58
CA LEU A 95 2.23 3.04 3.59
C LEU A 95 3.26 2.37 4.51
N LYS A 96 4.32 1.79 3.94
CA LYS A 96 5.41 1.19 4.71
C LYS A 96 6.08 2.23 5.64
N ALA A 97 6.29 3.45 5.17
CA ALA A 97 6.85 4.53 6.00
C ALA A 97 5.93 4.90 7.17
N LEU A 98 4.62 4.99 6.93
CA LEU A 98 3.63 5.21 7.99
C LEU A 98 3.63 4.09 9.04
N PHE A 99 3.62 2.83 8.60
CA PHE A 99 3.64 1.68 9.50
C PHE A 99 4.91 1.66 10.36
N VAL A 100 6.08 1.83 9.73
CA VAL A 100 7.36 1.83 10.46
C VAL A 100 7.42 2.99 11.46
N LYS A 101 6.94 4.18 11.09
CA LYS A 101 6.86 5.30 12.04
C LYS A 101 5.93 4.97 13.22
N LYS A 102 4.75 4.42 12.93
CA LYS A 102 3.77 4.10 13.98
C LYS A 102 4.31 3.05 14.96
N VAL A 103 5.02 2.04 14.47
CA VAL A 103 5.66 1.02 15.31
C VAL A 103 6.74 1.63 16.21
N ASP A 104 7.59 2.48 15.65
CA ASP A 104 8.65 3.15 16.41
C ASP A 104 8.07 4.07 17.50
N ASP A 105 7.00 4.81 17.19
CA ASP A 105 6.33 5.70 18.16
C ASP A 105 5.78 4.88 19.35
N LEU A 106 5.13 3.75 19.08
CA LEU A 106 4.60 2.85 20.12
C LEU A 106 5.72 2.24 20.98
N GLN A 107 6.84 1.85 20.35
CA GLN A 107 7.99 1.31 21.08
C GLN A 107 8.62 2.38 21.99
N GLN A 108 8.71 3.63 21.52
CA GLN A 108 9.22 4.74 22.33
C GLN A 108 8.30 5.07 23.50
N GLU A 109 6.98 5.05 23.31
CA GLU A 109 6.02 5.23 24.39
C GLU A 109 6.17 4.16 25.48
N HIS A 110 6.36 2.90 25.08
CA HIS A 110 6.58 1.81 26.04
C HIS A 110 7.89 1.98 26.82
N ILE A 111 8.99 2.34 26.16
CA ILE A 111 10.27 2.62 26.82
C ILE A 111 10.15 3.79 27.80
N ARG A 112 9.43 4.86 27.43
CA ARG A 112 9.19 6.01 28.31
C ARG A 112 8.33 5.65 29.52
N GLN A 113 7.32 4.80 29.36
CA GLN A 113 6.52 4.31 30.48
C GLN A 113 7.35 3.44 31.42
N THR A 114 8.12 2.49 30.89
CA THR A 114 9.01 1.66 31.72
C THR A 114 10.11 2.47 32.40
N GLN A 115 10.69 3.49 31.74
CA GLN A 115 11.68 4.36 32.39
C GLN A 115 11.07 5.33 33.41
N GLY A 116 9.87 5.87 33.13
CA GLY A 116 9.14 6.71 34.08
C GLY A 116 8.77 5.95 35.36
N ASP A 117 8.29 4.72 35.21
CA ASP A 117 8.04 3.82 36.34
C ASP A 117 9.34 3.55 37.13
N LEU A 118 10.46 3.27 36.46
CA LEU A 118 11.74 3.00 37.13
C LEU A 118 12.30 4.20 37.92
N VAL A 119 12.10 5.43 37.43
CA VAL A 119 12.54 6.65 38.14
C VAL A 119 11.67 6.91 39.38
N ASP A 120 10.35 6.70 39.30
CA ASP A 120 9.45 6.84 40.45
C ASP A 120 9.76 5.85 41.59
N PHE A 121 10.22 4.63 41.29
CA PHE A 121 10.64 3.68 42.33
C PHE A 121 11.97 4.05 42.99
N GLU A 122 12.88 4.71 42.26
CA GLU A 122 14.17 5.12 42.80
C GLU A 122 14.03 6.27 43.82
N GLU A 123 13.03 7.14 43.68
CA GLU A 123 12.74 8.23 44.62
C GLU A 123 12.03 7.79 45.92
N LEU A 124 11.43 6.59 45.95
CA LEU A 124 10.73 6.07 47.12
C LEU A 124 11.63 5.26 48.07
N ASP A 125 12.81 4.84 47.59
CA ASP A 125 13.80 4.05 48.35
C ASP A 125 14.94 4.92 48.95
N SER A 126 14.95 6.24 48.76
CA SER A 126 15.92 7.20 49.32
C SER A 126 15.35 8.06 50.46
#